data_AF-A0A061RC94-F1
#
_entry.id   AF-A0A061RC94-F1
#
_cell.length_a   1.000
_cell.length_b   1.000
_cell.length_c   1.000
_cell.angle_alpha   90.00
_cell.angle_beta   90.00
_cell.angle_gamma   90.00
#
_symmetry.space_group_name_H-M   'P 1'
#
loop_
_entity.id
_entity.type
_entity.pdbx_description
1 polymer ?
#
loop_
_entity_poly.entity_id
_entity_poly.type
_entity_poly.pdbx_seq_one_letter_code
_entity_poly.pdbx_strand_id
1 'polypeptide(L)'
;QVFVQLPGVSRQRLDVFATSAVIKINAPPYFFIADLAEDIDDNQSVATIDQTGVTFRLVKVKSGIWGKLLAEGDHHSIKRRRNASIEDAHKRLNATRKAALENKQKLEKLKSDQQFEIEQSKRRLIEQKKQDELKSEASSLKRWQASLHDPSANDSDTDSEGREEADLDDTKPMPDHPAYYGRGWRPSEQRVCHESDGLPRLEQSAGGIWGRQEGEPSDPEKEQVPRAPSDDDVGSGRGAEERIGAGGEQAQAPREQMAFRPLPPPRQTMEPVEVEFTRLQTDTLPAREHREIELKQYKKQQQERASAGTDAVDVAERQPVFLKDKGSALFAQGNFRGAVNAYSRALQLDPEQLHCLSNRAACWLKLG
;
A
#
# COMPACT_ATOMS: atom_id res chain seq x y z
N GLN A 1 -5.13 -22.56 -40.81
CA GLN A 1 -5.85 -21.38 -40.30
C GLN A 1 -7.26 -21.82 -39.95
N VAL A 2 -7.81 -21.36 -38.82
CA VAL A 2 -9.17 -21.70 -38.37
C VAL A 2 -9.92 -20.38 -38.19
N PHE A 3 -11.09 -20.24 -38.81
CA PHE A 3 -11.94 -19.06 -38.65
C PHE A 3 -13.22 -19.45 -37.93
N VAL A 4 -13.56 -18.73 -36.86
CA VAL A 4 -14.79 -18.91 -36.10
C VAL A 4 -15.63 -17.65 -36.22
N GLN A 5 -16.76 -17.76 -36.92
CA GLN A 5 -17.68 -16.65 -37.13
C GLN A 5 -18.48 -16.36 -35.86
N LEU A 6 -18.49 -15.12 -35.39
CA LEU A 6 -19.18 -14.67 -34.19
C LEU A 6 -19.90 -13.34 -34.47
N PRO A 7 -21.16 -13.38 -34.94
CA PRO A 7 -21.88 -12.17 -35.31
C PRO A 7 -22.30 -11.36 -34.07
N GLY A 8 -22.04 -10.05 -34.10
CA GLY A 8 -22.58 -9.09 -33.12
C GLY A 8 -21.89 -9.08 -31.75
N VAL A 9 -20.71 -9.71 -31.60
CA VAL A 9 -19.97 -9.71 -30.33
C VAL A 9 -18.94 -8.58 -30.28
N SER A 10 -19.02 -7.76 -29.24
CA SER A 10 -18.02 -6.72 -28.94
C SER A 10 -16.70 -7.34 -28.48
N ARG A 11 -15.56 -6.80 -28.93
CA ARG A 11 -14.20 -7.25 -28.53
C ARG A 11 -13.99 -7.34 -27.02
N GLN A 12 -14.64 -6.48 -26.23
CA GLN A 12 -14.49 -6.44 -24.77
C GLN A 12 -15.12 -7.64 -24.05
N ARG A 13 -16.12 -8.30 -24.65
CA ARG A 13 -16.83 -9.45 -24.06
C ARG A 13 -16.32 -10.79 -24.59
N LEU A 14 -15.30 -10.74 -25.46
CA LEU A 14 -14.71 -11.89 -26.10
C LEU A 14 -13.45 -12.29 -25.33
N ASP A 15 -13.42 -13.52 -24.84
CA ASP A 15 -12.25 -14.14 -24.22
C ASP A 15 -11.77 -15.29 -25.10
N VAL A 16 -10.51 -15.23 -25.51
CA VAL A 16 -9.87 -16.21 -26.40
C VAL A 16 -8.74 -16.87 -25.63
N PHE A 17 -8.81 -18.19 -25.51
CA PHE A 17 -7.81 -18.99 -24.84
C PHE A 17 -7.35 -20.10 -25.78
N ALA A 18 -6.05 -20.11 -26.08
CA ALA A 18 -5.43 -21.12 -26.94
C ALA A 18 -4.25 -21.75 -26.20
N THR A 19 -4.11 -23.06 -26.35
CA THR A 19 -3.05 -23.89 -25.78
C THR A 19 -2.67 -24.98 -26.77
N SER A 20 -1.63 -25.74 -26.44
CA SER A 20 -1.03 -26.70 -27.38
C SER A 20 -2.03 -27.72 -27.93
N ALA A 21 -3.08 -28.08 -27.18
CA ALA A 21 -4.06 -29.08 -27.61
C ALA A 21 -5.50 -28.58 -27.74
N VAL A 22 -5.85 -27.42 -27.17
CA VAL A 22 -7.23 -26.92 -27.16
C VAL A 22 -7.31 -25.43 -27.47
N ILE A 23 -8.35 -25.07 -28.23
CA ILE A 23 -8.78 -23.70 -28.45
C ILE A 23 -10.15 -23.51 -27.82
N LYS A 24 -10.30 -22.43 -27.07
CA LYS A 24 -11.51 -22.05 -26.36
C LYS A 24 -11.82 -20.58 -26.66
N ILE A 25 -13.07 -20.30 -27.00
CA ILE A 25 -13.58 -18.96 -27.21
C ILE A 25 -14.84 -18.81 -26.39
N ASN A 26 -14.86 -17.81 -25.53
CA ASN A 26 -16.00 -17.45 -24.72
C ASN A 26 -16.50 -16.07 -25.16
N ALA A 27 -17.72 -16.04 -25.70
CA ALA A 27 -18.29 -14.88 -26.38
C ALA A 27 -19.81 -14.82 -26.14
N PRO A 28 -20.30 -14.57 -24.91
CA PRO A 28 -21.72 -14.75 -24.55
C PRO A 28 -22.67 -14.05 -25.55
N PRO A 29 -23.68 -14.75 -26.12
CA PRO A 29 -24.19 -16.09 -25.75
C PRO A 29 -23.43 -17.29 -26.36
N TYR A 30 -22.40 -17.07 -27.18
CA TYR A 30 -21.66 -18.12 -27.86
C TYR A 30 -20.52 -18.68 -27.00
N PHE A 31 -20.33 -19.99 -27.10
CA PHE A 31 -19.20 -20.70 -26.50
C PHE A 31 -18.67 -21.71 -27.53
N PHE A 32 -17.36 -21.67 -27.76
CA PHE A 32 -16.71 -22.59 -28.69
C PHE A 32 -15.50 -23.23 -28.01
N ILE A 33 -15.39 -24.55 -28.18
CA ILE A 33 -14.23 -25.33 -27.74
C ILE A 33 -13.88 -26.34 -28.83
N ALA A 34 -12.60 -26.44 -29.16
CA ALA A 34 -12.09 -27.38 -30.14
C ALA A 34 -10.80 -28.03 -29.63
N ASP A 35 -10.86 -29.34 -29.42
CA ASP A 35 -9.68 -30.17 -29.12
C ASP A 35 -9.00 -30.54 -30.44
N LEU A 36 -7.78 -30.03 -30.67
CA LEU A 36 -7.04 -30.15 -31.92
C LEU A 36 -6.47 -31.55 -32.12
N ALA A 37 -6.47 -32.10 -33.33
CA ALA A 37 -5.96 -33.46 -33.58
C ALA A 37 -4.52 -33.70 -33.12
N GLU A 38 -3.64 -32.72 -33.31
CA GLU A 38 -2.25 -32.75 -32.87
C GLU A 38 -1.87 -31.44 -32.17
N ASP A 39 -0.69 -31.45 -31.56
CA ASP A 39 -0.22 -30.32 -30.77
C ASP A 39 0.27 -29.15 -31.64
N ILE A 40 -0.05 -27.94 -31.20
CA ILE A 40 0.37 -26.67 -31.78
C ILE A 40 1.44 -25.99 -30.93
N ASP A 41 2.26 -25.17 -31.57
CA ASP A 41 3.20 -24.29 -30.88
C ASP A 41 2.48 -23.02 -30.42
N ASP A 42 2.29 -22.91 -29.11
CA ASP A 42 1.61 -21.77 -28.48
C ASP A 42 2.34 -20.45 -28.67
N ASN A 43 3.67 -20.46 -28.79
CA ASN A 43 4.46 -19.24 -28.85
C ASN A 43 4.43 -18.59 -30.23
N GLN A 44 4.27 -19.39 -31.28
CA GLN A 44 4.23 -18.94 -32.66
C GLN A 44 2.79 -18.79 -33.21
N SER A 45 1.83 -19.44 -32.55
CA SER A 45 0.42 -19.36 -32.92
C SER A 45 -0.17 -18.01 -32.51
N VAL A 46 -0.93 -17.40 -33.41
CA VAL A 46 -1.54 -16.08 -33.19
C VAL A 46 -3.04 -16.14 -33.45
N ALA A 47 -3.83 -15.53 -32.57
CA ALA A 47 -5.26 -15.32 -32.76
C ALA A 47 -5.53 -13.83 -33.04
N THR A 48 -6.21 -13.53 -34.15
CA THR A 48 -6.65 -12.18 -34.51
C THR A 48 -8.16 -12.08 -34.36
N ILE A 49 -8.62 -11.00 -33.73
CA ILE A 49 -10.03 -10.74 -33.45
C ILE A 49 -10.52 -9.69 -34.44
N ASP A 50 -11.45 -10.08 -35.30
CA ASP A 50 -12.07 -9.24 -36.32
C ASP A 50 -13.51 -8.85 -35.91
N GLN A 51 -14.17 -7.99 -36.70
CA GLN A 51 -15.56 -7.57 -36.42
C GLN A 51 -16.58 -8.70 -36.62
N THR A 52 -16.23 -9.70 -37.44
CA THR A 52 -17.12 -10.80 -37.85
C THR A 52 -16.79 -12.12 -37.14
N GLY A 53 -15.69 -12.21 -36.39
CA GLY A 53 -15.23 -13.45 -35.79
C GLY A 53 -13.78 -13.44 -35.32
N VAL A 54 -13.26 -14.62 -35.00
CA VAL A 54 -11.86 -14.83 -34.56
C VAL A 54 -11.14 -15.73 -35.56
N THR A 55 -9.97 -15.27 -36.00
CA THR A 55 -9.11 -15.98 -36.93
C THR A 55 -7.87 -16.50 -36.20
N PHE A 56 -7.66 -17.82 -36.20
CA PHE A 56 -6.49 -18.47 -35.62
C PHE A 56 -5.51 -18.87 -36.71
N ARG A 57 -4.29 -18.32 -36.61
CA ARG A 57 -3.11 -18.78 -37.36
C ARG A 57 -2.28 -19.67 -36.46
N LEU A 58 -2.61 -20.97 -36.48
CA LEU A 58 -1.98 -22.00 -35.69
C LEU A 58 -0.75 -22.57 -36.39
N VAL A 59 0.35 -22.69 -35.66
CA VAL A 59 1.58 -23.34 -36.12
C VAL A 59 1.66 -24.73 -35.51
N LYS A 60 1.83 -25.75 -36.34
CA LYS A 60 1.90 -27.15 -35.91
C LYS A 60 3.28 -27.45 -35.33
N VAL A 61 3.35 -28.24 -34.27
CA VAL A 61 4.64 -28.74 -33.76
C VAL A 61 5.26 -29.74 -34.73
N LYS A 62 4.44 -30.66 -35.26
CA LYS A 62 4.84 -31.61 -36.30
C LYS A 62 4.34 -31.14 -37.66
N SER A 63 5.25 -30.96 -38.60
CA SER A 63 4.90 -30.62 -39.97
C SER A 63 4.24 -31.83 -40.64
N GLY A 64 2.93 -31.73 -40.88
CA GLY A 64 2.14 -32.79 -41.52
C GLY A 64 0.78 -32.30 -41.98
N ILE A 65 0.12 -33.07 -42.83
CA ILE A 65 -1.26 -32.81 -43.27
C ILE A 65 -2.19 -33.32 -42.18
N TRP A 66 -3.08 -32.45 -41.68
CA TRP A 66 -4.12 -32.88 -40.74
C TRP A 66 -5.33 -33.31 -41.56
N GLY A 67 -5.68 -34.59 -41.52
CA GLY A 67 -6.87 -35.10 -42.19
C GLY A 67 -8.17 -34.58 -41.56
N LYS A 68 -8.15 -34.40 -40.24
CA LYS A 68 -9.25 -33.82 -39.45
C LYS A 68 -8.67 -32.79 -38.48
N LEU A 69 -9.43 -31.72 -38.22
CA LEU A 69 -9.02 -30.67 -37.29
C LEU A 69 -9.17 -31.11 -35.83
N LEU A 70 -10.23 -31.87 -35.54
CA LEU A 70 -10.59 -32.30 -34.20
C LEU A 70 -9.92 -33.63 -33.86
N ALA A 71 -9.57 -33.79 -32.59
CA ALA A 71 -9.07 -35.05 -32.06
C ALA A 71 -10.16 -36.12 -32.06
N GLU A 72 -9.83 -37.31 -32.55
CA GLU A 72 -10.69 -38.48 -32.54
C GLU A 72 -10.21 -39.47 -31.49
N GLY A 73 -11.12 -39.98 -30.66
CA GLY A 73 -10.80 -40.95 -29.63
C GLY A 73 -11.80 -40.97 -28.48
N ASP A 74 -11.44 -41.71 -27.44
CA ASP A 74 -12.23 -41.80 -26.21
C ASP A 74 -12.33 -40.43 -25.50
N HIS A 75 -13.49 -40.16 -24.91
CA HIS A 75 -13.77 -38.89 -24.24
C HIS A 75 -12.77 -38.62 -23.09
N HIS A 76 -12.38 -39.65 -22.33
CA HIS A 76 -11.44 -39.48 -21.22
C HIS A 76 -10.02 -39.18 -21.68
N SER A 77 -9.57 -39.75 -22.80
CA SER A 77 -8.23 -39.48 -23.33
C SER A 77 -8.11 -38.05 -23.84
N ILE A 78 -9.13 -37.56 -24.56
CA ILE A 78 -9.21 -36.16 -25.03
C ILE A 78 -9.25 -35.19 -23.84
N LYS A 79 -10.08 -35.48 -22.83
CA LYS A 79 -10.16 -34.66 -21.61
C LYS A 79 -8.83 -34.62 -20.84
N ARG A 80 -8.12 -35.75 -20.74
CA ARG A 80 -6.80 -35.81 -20.09
C ARG A 80 -5.78 -34.96 -20.83
N ARG A 81 -5.71 -35.07 -22.15
CA ARG A 81 -4.77 -34.28 -22.98
C ARG A 81 -5.07 -32.78 -22.88
N ARG A 82 -6.35 -32.40 -22.93
CA ARG A 82 -6.79 -31.01 -22.73
C ARG A 82 -6.37 -30.48 -21.37
N ASN A 83 -6.67 -31.22 -20.30
CA ASN A 83 -6.34 -30.76 -18.94
C ASN A 83 -4.82 -30.63 -18.74
N ALA A 84 -4.02 -31.57 -19.27
CA ALA A 84 -2.56 -31.49 -19.23
C ALA A 84 -2.05 -30.23 -19.96
N SER A 85 -2.54 -29.98 -21.17
CA SER A 85 -2.18 -28.78 -21.96
C SER A 85 -2.54 -27.47 -21.24
N ILE A 86 -3.73 -27.41 -20.62
CA ILE A 86 -4.17 -26.26 -19.81
C ILE A 86 -3.26 -26.07 -18.59
N GLU A 87 -2.94 -27.16 -17.89
CA GLU A 87 -2.08 -27.12 -16.71
C GLU A 87 -0.67 -26.62 -17.06
N ASP A 88 -0.11 -27.08 -18.18
CA ASP A 88 1.21 -26.65 -18.65
C ASP A 88 1.22 -25.18 -19.08
N ALA A 89 0.14 -24.70 -19.71
CA ALA A 89 -0.04 -23.27 -19.99
C ALA A 89 -0.10 -22.44 -18.69
N HIS A 90 -0.85 -22.89 -17.68
CA HIS A 90 -0.89 -22.24 -16.38
C HIS A 90 0.47 -22.26 -15.66
N LYS A 91 1.20 -23.37 -15.70
CA LYS A 91 2.56 -23.47 -15.13
C LYS A 91 3.51 -22.46 -15.78
N ARG A 92 3.51 -22.35 -17.11
CA ARG A 92 4.31 -21.36 -17.84
C ARG A 92 3.95 -19.93 -17.45
N LEU A 93 2.67 -19.59 -17.43
CA LEU A 93 2.18 -18.27 -17.02
C LEU A 93 2.55 -17.92 -15.57
N ASN A 94 2.48 -18.90 -14.67
CA ASN A 94 2.87 -18.70 -13.27
C ASN A 94 4.39 -18.55 -13.12
N ALA A 95 5.18 -19.31 -13.89
CA ALA A 95 6.64 -19.19 -13.89
C ALA A 95 7.10 -17.82 -14.40
N THR A 96 6.50 -17.28 -15.46
CA THR A 96 6.83 -15.93 -15.96
C THR A 96 6.46 -14.84 -14.97
N ARG A 97 5.29 -14.95 -14.31
CA ARG A 97 4.90 -14.04 -13.22
C ARG A 97 5.87 -14.09 -12.05
N LYS A 98 6.28 -15.29 -11.63
CA LYS A 98 7.24 -15.48 -10.55
C LYS A 98 8.61 -14.88 -10.89
N ALA A 99 9.12 -15.15 -12.10
CA ALA A 99 10.38 -14.59 -12.57
C ALA A 99 10.35 -13.05 -12.65
N ALA A 100 9.23 -12.46 -13.09
CA ALA A 100 9.06 -11.01 -13.11
C ALA A 100 9.09 -10.41 -11.69
N LEU A 101 8.45 -11.06 -10.72
CA LEU A 101 8.48 -10.64 -9.32
C LEU A 101 9.89 -10.73 -8.73
N GLU A 102 10.60 -11.83 -8.98
CA GLU A 102 11.99 -12.01 -8.53
C GLU A 102 12.93 -10.96 -9.14
N ASN A 103 12.77 -10.66 -10.43
CA ASN A 103 13.55 -9.63 -11.09
C ASN A 103 13.28 -8.24 -10.51
N LYS A 104 12.02 -7.93 -10.19
CA LYS A 104 11.67 -6.69 -9.50
C LYS A 104 12.33 -6.61 -8.11
N GLN A 105 12.26 -7.68 -7.32
CA GLN A 105 12.89 -7.74 -6.00
C GLN A 105 14.41 -7.58 -6.07
N LYS A 106 15.06 -8.22 -7.03
CA LYS A 106 16.51 -8.06 -7.27
C LYS A 106 16.85 -6.60 -7.61
N LEU A 107 16.06 -5.97 -8.47
CA LEU A 107 16.28 -4.57 -8.85
C LEU A 107 16.10 -3.62 -7.65
N GLU A 108 15.08 -3.85 -6.82
CA GLU A 108 14.85 -3.07 -5.59
C GLU A 108 15.99 -3.23 -4.58
N LYS A 109 16.50 -4.46 -4.43
CA LYS A 109 17.66 -4.73 -3.58
C LYS A 109 18.91 -3.99 -4.08
N LEU A 110 19.23 -4.09 -5.38
CA LEU A 110 20.38 -3.40 -5.96
C LEU A 110 20.31 -1.88 -5.76
N LYS A 111 19.12 -1.28 -5.92
CA LYS A 111 18.91 0.15 -5.66
C LYS A 111 19.13 0.50 -4.19
N SER A 112 18.66 -0.34 -3.28
CA SER A 112 18.83 -0.13 -1.83
C SER A 112 20.30 -0.23 -1.43
N ASP A 113 21.02 -1.21 -1.97
CA ASP A 113 22.46 -1.41 -1.71
C ASP A 113 23.27 -0.20 -2.22
N GLN A 114 22.96 0.31 -3.42
CA GLN A 114 23.58 1.53 -3.96
C GLN A 114 23.31 2.75 -3.07
N GLN A 115 22.08 2.91 -2.62
CA GLN A 115 21.71 4.02 -1.73
C GLN A 115 22.46 3.95 -0.41
N PHE A 116 22.57 2.75 0.17
CA PHE A 116 23.31 2.51 1.39
C PHE A 116 24.80 2.82 1.23
N GLU A 117 25.42 2.49 0.10
CA GLU A 117 26.82 2.80 -0.18
C GLU A 117 27.09 4.31 -0.28
N ILE A 118 26.18 5.05 -0.93
CA ILE A 118 26.21 6.52 -0.97
C ILE A 118 26.08 7.09 0.45
N GLU A 119 25.20 6.53 1.27
CA GLU A 119 25.02 6.99 2.65
C GLU A 119 26.25 6.67 3.52
N GLN A 120 26.81 5.48 3.39
CA GLN A 120 28.02 5.09 4.11
C GLN A 120 29.22 5.98 3.75
N SER A 121 29.42 6.26 2.47
CA SER A 121 30.52 7.14 2.03
C SER A 121 30.36 8.55 2.58
N LYS A 122 29.15 9.11 2.56
CA LYS A 122 28.83 10.40 3.21
C LYS A 122 29.11 10.38 4.71
N ARG A 123 28.67 9.33 5.42
CA ARG A 123 28.92 9.17 6.87
C ARG A 123 30.42 9.12 7.18
N ARG A 124 31.20 8.37 6.41
CA ARG A 124 32.67 8.30 6.56
C ARG A 124 33.31 9.67 6.35
N LEU A 125 32.86 10.44 5.35
CA LEU A 125 33.37 11.79 5.09
C LEU A 125 33.07 12.75 6.25
N ILE A 126 31.86 12.70 6.81
CA ILE A 126 31.48 13.53 7.97
C ILE A 126 32.35 13.17 9.18
N GLU A 127 32.53 11.88 9.44
CA GLU A 127 33.36 11.41 10.56
C GLU A 127 34.82 11.84 10.40
N GLN A 128 35.36 11.77 9.19
CA GLN A 128 36.72 12.25 8.91
C GLN A 128 36.85 13.75 9.19
N LYS A 129 35.93 14.58 8.68
CA LYS A 129 35.91 16.03 8.96
C LYS A 129 35.83 16.32 10.45
N LYS A 130 34.96 15.61 11.17
CA LYS A 130 34.81 15.74 12.62
C LYS A 130 36.12 15.41 13.34
N GLN A 131 36.82 14.35 12.93
CA GLN A 131 38.11 14.00 13.52
C GLN A 131 39.19 15.03 13.21
N ASP A 132 39.20 15.61 12.01
CA ASP A 132 40.17 16.63 11.62
C ASP A 132 39.93 17.95 12.37
N GLU A 133 38.68 18.38 12.51
CA GLU A 133 38.28 19.52 13.34
C GLU A 133 38.67 19.26 14.81
N LEU A 134 38.33 18.10 15.36
CA LEU A 134 38.66 17.74 16.73
C LEU A 134 40.18 17.72 16.99
N LYS A 135 40.99 17.24 16.04
CA LYS A 135 42.46 17.29 16.12
C LYS A 135 43.00 18.71 16.04
N SER A 136 42.45 19.54 15.15
CA SER A 136 42.82 20.95 15.00
C SER A 136 42.54 21.72 16.30
N GLU A 137 41.32 21.60 16.83
CA GLU A 137 40.92 22.23 18.09
C GLU A 137 41.74 21.71 19.28
N ALA A 138 41.97 20.39 19.37
CA ALA A 138 42.84 19.84 20.41
C ALA A 138 44.26 20.40 20.35
N SER A 139 44.79 20.64 19.15
CA SER A 139 46.10 21.26 18.96
C SER A 139 46.09 22.75 19.31
N SER A 140 45.03 23.47 18.98
CA SER A 140 44.83 24.87 19.36
C SER A 140 44.69 25.05 20.87
N LEU A 141 43.93 24.19 21.55
CA LEU A 141 43.82 24.17 23.01
C LEU A 141 45.15 23.89 23.68
N LYS A 142 45.93 22.93 23.16
CA LYS A 142 47.31 22.68 23.68
C LYS A 142 48.22 23.89 23.52
N ARG A 143 48.18 24.57 22.37
CA ARG A 143 48.94 25.80 22.13
C ARG A 143 48.53 26.91 23.10
N TRP A 144 47.22 27.13 23.28
CA TRP A 144 46.69 28.09 24.25
C TRP A 144 47.11 27.74 25.69
N GLN A 145 46.98 26.47 26.09
CA GLN A 145 47.40 26.03 27.41
C GLN A 145 48.90 26.24 27.65
N ALA A 146 49.74 26.02 26.64
CA ALA A 146 51.18 26.29 26.73
C ALA A 146 51.48 27.79 26.92
N SER A 147 50.74 28.68 26.24
CA SER A 147 50.90 30.14 26.43
C SER A 147 50.55 30.63 27.84
N LEU A 148 49.68 29.92 28.57
CA LEU A 148 49.35 30.24 29.97
C LEU A 148 50.41 29.78 30.97
N HIS A 149 51.24 28.80 30.60
CA HIS A 149 52.25 28.21 31.50
C HIS A 149 53.65 28.81 31.28
N ASP A 150 53.80 29.84 30.43
CA ASP A 150 55.05 30.55 30.22
C ASP A 150 55.23 31.63 31.31
N PRO A 151 56.06 31.43 32.35
CA PRO A 151 56.15 32.35 33.49
C PRO A 151 56.99 33.59 33.18
N SER A 152 57.56 33.73 31.98
CA SER A 152 58.43 34.87 31.63
C SER A 152 57.70 36.02 30.92
N ALA A 153 56.38 35.93 30.73
CA ALA A 153 55.59 36.95 30.04
C ALA A 153 54.76 37.84 30.97
N ASN A 154 55.03 37.80 32.30
CA ASN A 154 54.28 38.55 33.29
C ASN A 154 55.20 39.37 34.20
N ASP A 155 55.94 40.32 33.62
CA ASP A 155 56.42 41.52 34.34
C ASP A 155 56.88 42.60 33.36
N SER A 156 56.04 43.63 33.13
CA SER A 156 56.44 45.01 32.80
C SER A 156 55.20 45.87 32.48
N ASP A 157 54.38 46.11 33.50
CA ASP A 157 53.53 47.32 33.54
C ASP A 157 54.37 48.45 34.14
N THR A 158 54.78 49.42 33.31
CA THR A 158 55.19 50.75 33.77
C THR A 158 54.56 51.81 32.89
N ASP A 159 53.79 52.67 33.56
CA ASP A 159 53.06 53.82 33.07
C ASP A 159 53.93 54.81 32.27
N SER A 160 53.37 55.34 31.18
CA SER A 160 53.76 56.65 30.68
C SER A 160 52.56 57.34 30.02
N GLU A 161 52.09 58.38 30.70
CA GLU A 161 51.08 59.34 30.25
C GLU A 161 51.51 60.01 28.92
N GLY A 162 50.62 59.98 27.94
CA GLY A 162 50.76 60.64 26.65
C GLY A 162 49.39 60.96 26.09
N ARG A 163 48.76 62.00 26.63
CA ARG A 163 47.51 62.56 26.12
C ARG A 163 47.81 63.31 24.81
N GLU A 164 47.70 62.62 23.69
CA GLU A 164 47.45 63.25 22.39
C GLU A 164 45.95 63.10 22.08
N GLU A 165 45.26 64.23 22.07
CA GLU A 165 43.91 64.32 21.52
C GLU A 165 44.01 64.04 20.01
N ALA A 166 43.51 62.88 19.59
CA ALA A 166 43.27 62.55 18.20
C ALA A 166 41.76 62.50 17.98
N ASP A 167 41.32 63.40 17.10
CA ASP A 167 39.96 63.69 16.72
C ASP A 167 39.14 62.43 16.39
N LEU A 168 37.94 62.38 16.96
CA LEU A 168 36.86 61.48 16.58
C LEU A 168 36.33 61.91 15.20
N ASP A 169 36.92 61.37 14.13
CA ASP A 169 36.30 61.39 12.79
C ASP A 169 35.57 60.05 12.55
N ASP A 170 34.27 60.07 12.80
CA ASP A 170 33.30 58.98 12.65
C ASP A 170 32.98 58.65 11.17
N THR A 171 34.00 58.65 10.29
CA THR A 171 33.82 58.33 8.86
C THR A 171 34.92 57.42 8.29
N LYS A 172 34.91 56.13 8.69
CA LYS A 172 35.57 55.08 7.89
C LYS A 172 34.63 53.89 7.66
N PRO A 173 34.27 53.57 6.41
CA PRO A 173 33.42 52.43 6.11
C PRO A 173 34.16 51.12 6.38
N MET A 174 33.43 50.17 6.96
CA MET A 174 33.85 48.81 7.26
C MET A 174 34.25 48.07 5.97
N PRO A 175 35.33 47.26 5.95
CA PRO A 175 35.66 46.47 4.77
C PRO A 175 34.57 45.42 4.50
N ASP A 176 34.06 45.39 3.27
CA ASP A 176 33.10 44.40 2.82
C ASP A 176 33.71 42.98 2.90
N HIS A 177 33.37 42.22 3.95
CA HIS A 177 33.69 40.80 4.04
C HIS A 177 32.56 39.99 3.37
N PRO A 178 32.82 39.24 2.28
CA PRO A 178 31.78 38.67 1.42
C PRO A 178 31.08 37.41 1.97
N ALA A 179 30.94 37.24 3.29
CA ALA A 179 30.38 36.01 3.85
C ALA A 179 29.60 36.13 5.17
N TYR A 180 29.28 37.33 5.67
CA TYR A 180 28.45 37.46 6.88
C TYR A 180 26.99 37.73 6.53
N TYR A 181 26.23 36.66 6.21
CA TYR A 181 24.76 36.73 6.13
C TYR A 181 24.13 36.22 7.42
N GLY A 182 24.06 37.09 8.42
CA GLY A 182 23.05 37.01 9.48
C GLY A 182 21.74 37.62 8.99
N ARG A 183 20.78 36.78 8.58
CA ARG A 183 19.42 37.25 8.24
C ARG A 183 18.56 37.35 9.51
N GLY A 184 18.48 38.55 10.05
CA GLY A 184 17.32 39.03 10.83
C GLY A 184 16.42 39.86 9.90
N TRP A 185 15.10 39.65 9.98
CA TRP A 185 14.09 40.18 9.06
C TRP A 185 13.18 41.18 9.77
N ARG A 186 12.89 42.34 9.13
CA ARG A 186 11.59 43.08 8.98
C ARG A 186 11.80 44.63 8.91
N PRO A 187 10.85 45.45 8.40
CA PRO A 187 9.61 45.18 7.65
C PRO A 187 9.39 46.05 6.36
N SER A 188 8.44 45.58 5.54
CA SER A 188 7.63 46.23 4.48
C SER A 188 7.89 47.66 4.01
N GLU A 189 7.99 47.86 2.68
CA GLU A 189 7.07 48.72 1.91
C GLU A 189 7.12 48.47 0.38
N GLN A 190 6.03 48.88 -0.27
CA GLN A 190 5.57 48.68 -1.66
C GLN A 190 6.59 48.98 -2.79
N ARG A 191 6.64 48.16 -3.86
CA ARG A 191 6.04 48.48 -5.19
C ARG A 191 6.51 47.56 -6.34
N VAL A 192 5.51 47.25 -7.17
CA VAL A 192 5.47 47.11 -8.65
C VAL A 192 6.21 45.95 -9.32
N CYS A 193 5.38 45.22 -10.07
CA CYS A 193 5.63 44.08 -10.93
C CYS A 193 6.37 44.49 -12.22
N HIS A 194 7.32 43.68 -12.67
CA HIS A 194 7.58 43.49 -14.10
C HIS A 194 7.95 42.02 -14.37
N GLU A 195 7.30 41.47 -15.40
CA GLU A 195 7.48 40.13 -15.96
C GLU A 195 8.90 39.90 -16.48
N SER A 196 9.48 38.71 -16.24
CA SER A 196 9.63 37.67 -17.26
C SER A 196 10.45 36.44 -16.78
N ASP A 197 9.97 35.27 -17.19
CA ASP A 197 10.68 34.03 -17.56
C ASP A 197 11.56 33.25 -16.56
N GLY A 198 10.95 32.20 -15.98
CA GLY A 198 11.38 30.79 -16.09
C GLY A 198 12.70 30.29 -15.49
N LEU A 199 12.63 29.44 -14.45
CA LEU A 199 13.29 28.12 -14.26
C LEU A 199 13.19 27.63 -12.78
N PRO A 200 13.47 26.34 -12.45
CA PRO A 200 12.80 25.61 -11.37
C PRO A 200 13.55 25.52 -10.03
N ARG A 201 12.71 25.49 -8.98
CA ARG A 201 12.75 24.77 -7.70
C ARG A 201 13.97 23.90 -7.36
N LEU A 202 14.71 24.32 -6.33
CA LEU A 202 15.44 23.45 -5.39
C LEU A 202 15.57 24.18 -4.03
N GLU A 203 15.08 23.56 -2.94
CA GLU A 203 15.77 23.34 -1.64
C GLU A 203 15.06 24.11 -0.50
N GLN A 204 15.02 23.70 0.78
CA GLN A 204 15.57 22.56 1.49
C GLN A 204 14.90 22.51 2.89
N SER A 205 15.08 21.36 3.55
CA SER A 205 15.37 21.15 4.99
C SER A 205 14.62 21.90 6.11
N ALA A 206 14.25 21.12 7.14
CA ALA A 206 14.89 21.19 8.46
C ALA A 206 14.57 19.91 9.24
N GLY A 207 15.58 19.32 9.85
CA GLY A 207 15.46 18.17 10.74
C GLY A 207 15.66 18.53 12.22
N GLY A 208 15.47 17.51 13.06
CA GLY A 208 15.95 17.41 14.45
C GLY A 208 14.88 17.68 15.52
N ILE A 209 14.87 17.10 16.74
CA ILE A 209 15.84 16.27 17.50
C ILE A 209 15.08 15.59 18.69
N TRP A 210 15.70 14.55 19.29
CA TRP A 210 15.53 13.94 20.64
C TRP A 210 14.48 12.82 20.78
N GLY A 211 14.70 11.72 21.50
CA GLY A 211 15.75 11.33 22.45
C GLY A 211 15.27 10.06 23.17
N ARG A 212 16.20 9.12 23.39
CA ARG A 212 16.00 7.79 23.98
C ARG A 212 15.89 7.86 25.52
N GLN A 213 14.99 7.08 26.11
CA GLN A 213 15.14 6.52 27.46
C GLN A 213 14.66 5.06 27.48
N GLU A 214 15.37 4.24 28.26
CA GLU A 214 15.21 2.80 28.40
C GLU A 214 14.13 2.42 29.41
N GLY A 215 13.53 1.25 29.22
CA GLY A 215 12.65 0.58 30.19
C GLY A 215 12.08 -0.72 29.62
N GLU A 216 12.62 -1.86 30.05
CA GLU A 216 11.94 -3.17 30.08
C GLU A 216 11.37 -3.42 31.49
N PRO A 217 10.54 -4.46 31.78
CA PRO A 217 9.88 -5.48 30.92
C PRO A 217 8.37 -5.66 31.22
N SER A 218 7.64 -6.50 30.43
CA SER A 218 6.65 -7.52 30.87
C SER A 218 5.83 -8.10 29.69
N ASP A 219 5.89 -9.42 29.50
CA ASP A 219 5.01 -10.27 28.66
C ASP A 219 3.52 -10.21 29.13
N PRO A 220 2.51 -10.53 28.27
CA PRO A 220 2.11 -11.93 28.07
C PRO A 220 1.63 -12.34 26.66
N GLU A 221 1.81 -13.64 26.43
CA GLU A 221 0.93 -14.60 25.73
C GLU A 221 0.88 -14.67 24.20
N LYS A 222 1.53 -15.74 23.73
CA LYS A 222 1.37 -16.42 22.44
C LYS A 222 -0.03 -17.04 22.34
N GLU A 223 -0.80 -16.61 21.35
CA GLU A 223 -1.96 -17.37 20.89
C GLU A 223 -1.56 -18.28 19.72
N GLN A 224 -1.75 -19.58 19.93
CA GLN A 224 -1.29 -20.68 19.10
C GLN A 224 -2.26 -20.94 17.95
N VAL A 225 -1.73 -21.08 16.74
CA VAL A 225 -2.48 -21.52 15.55
C VAL A 225 -2.61 -23.06 15.59
N PRO A 226 -3.81 -23.66 15.53
CA PRO A 226 -3.94 -25.12 15.56
C PRO A 226 -3.57 -25.74 14.21
N ARG A 227 -2.67 -26.73 14.28
CA ARG A 227 -2.34 -27.68 13.20
C ARG A 227 -3.48 -28.69 13.01
N ALA A 228 -3.74 -29.04 11.76
CA ALA A 228 -4.64 -30.13 11.37
C ALA A 228 -4.07 -31.50 11.79
N PRO A 229 -4.91 -32.48 12.20
CA PRO A 229 -4.45 -33.83 12.48
C PRO A 229 -4.46 -34.70 11.22
N SER A 230 -3.37 -35.44 11.08
CA SER A 230 -3.14 -36.55 10.13
C SER A 230 -3.79 -37.84 10.63
N ASP A 231 -4.42 -38.56 9.71
CA ASP A 231 -4.86 -39.94 9.87
C ASP A 231 -3.65 -40.88 9.90
N ASP A 232 -3.61 -41.76 10.90
CA ASP A 232 -3.02 -43.12 10.93
C ASP A 232 -2.65 -43.47 12.39
N ASP A 233 -3.39 -44.37 13.04
CA ASP A 233 -2.80 -45.55 13.70
C ASP A 233 -3.88 -46.55 14.22
N VAL A 234 -3.53 -47.83 14.09
CA VAL A 234 -4.30 -49.03 14.38
C VAL A 234 -3.97 -49.53 15.79
N GLY A 235 -4.95 -49.89 16.62
CA GLY A 235 -4.66 -50.43 17.95
C GLY A 235 -5.81 -51.17 18.63
N SER A 236 -5.72 -52.49 18.57
CA SER A 236 -6.60 -53.51 19.16
C SER A 236 -6.40 -53.67 20.69
N GLY A 237 -7.45 -54.06 21.45
CA GLY A 237 -7.24 -54.84 22.68
C GLY A 237 -8.07 -54.52 23.93
N ARG A 238 -9.21 -55.23 24.08
CA ARG A 238 -9.68 -56.05 25.24
C ARG A 238 -9.51 -55.59 26.71
N GLY A 239 -10.60 -55.80 27.47
CA GLY A 239 -10.58 -56.23 28.89
C GLY A 239 -11.38 -55.31 29.83
N ALA A 240 -12.62 -55.66 30.17
CA ALA A 240 -13.04 -56.30 31.44
C ALA A 240 -13.22 -55.28 32.60
N GLU A 241 -14.48 -54.93 32.87
CA GLU A 241 -15.23 -55.31 34.08
C GLU A 241 -14.99 -54.35 35.27
N GLU A 242 -16.00 -53.53 35.61
CA GLU A 242 -16.54 -53.53 36.97
C GLU A 242 -17.91 -52.86 37.07
N ARG A 243 -18.61 -53.22 38.13
CA ARG A 243 -20.05 -53.24 38.31
C ARG A 243 -20.45 -52.22 39.39
N ILE A 244 -21.66 -51.66 39.21
CA ILE A 244 -22.60 -51.15 40.24
C ILE A 244 -22.34 -49.75 40.81
N GLY A 245 -23.34 -48.87 40.65
CA GLY A 245 -23.50 -47.64 41.42
C GLY A 245 -24.71 -46.83 40.94
N ALA A 246 -25.74 -46.76 41.76
CA ALA A 246 -27.08 -46.27 41.47
C ALA A 246 -27.23 -44.75 41.35
N GLY A 247 -28.26 -44.31 40.63
CA GLY A 247 -29.03 -43.10 40.92
C GLY A 247 -28.54 -41.80 40.27
N GLY A 248 -29.24 -41.39 39.21
CA GLY A 248 -29.12 -40.05 38.63
C GLY A 248 -30.09 -39.88 37.48
N GLU A 249 -31.26 -39.30 37.76
CA GLU A 249 -32.22 -38.83 36.77
C GLU A 249 -31.56 -37.89 35.76
N GLN A 250 -31.69 -38.22 34.47
CA GLN A 250 -31.74 -37.25 33.38
C GLN A 250 -32.61 -37.83 32.27
N ALA A 251 -33.68 -37.12 31.95
CA ALA A 251 -34.69 -37.47 30.97
C ALA A 251 -34.06 -37.75 29.59
N GLN A 252 -34.19 -38.99 29.11
CA GLN A 252 -33.95 -39.33 27.71
C GLN A 252 -35.19 -38.92 26.89
N ALA A 253 -35.00 -37.97 25.99
CA ALA A 253 -35.94 -37.72 24.90
C ALA A 253 -36.14 -39.02 24.09
N PRO A 254 -37.37 -39.36 23.68
CA PRO A 254 -37.60 -40.56 22.89
C PRO A 254 -36.92 -40.40 21.53
N ARG A 255 -36.02 -41.34 21.20
CA ARG A 255 -35.50 -41.46 19.84
C ARG A 255 -36.64 -41.95 18.95
N GLU A 256 -37.37 -41.02 18.34
CA GLU A 256 -38.28 -41.32 17.25
C GLU A 256 -37.46 -41.94 16.11
N GLN A 257 -37.61 -43.24 15.92
CA GLN A 257 -37.17 -43.89 14.70
C GLN A 257 -37.96 -43.25 13.56
N MET A 258 -37.27 -42.49 12.70
CA MET A 258 -37.86 -41.89 11.53
C MET A 258 -38.39 -42.99 10.61
N ALA A 259 -39.68 -43.29 10.71
CA ALA A 259 -40.37 -44.16 9.78
C ALA A 259 -40.27 -43.54 8.38
N PHE A 260 -39.64 -44.28 7.46
CA PHE A 260 -39.50 -43.86 6.07
C PHE A 260 -40.89 -43.65 5.46
N ARG A 261 -41.25 -42.40 5.19
CA ARG A 261 -42.50 -42.07 4.49
C ARG A 261 -42.30 -42.37 3.00
N PRO A 262 -43.08 -43.28 2.39
CA PRO A 262 -42.95 -43.53 0.96
C PRO A 262 -43.29 -42.26 0.17
N LEU A 263 -42.48 -41.99 -0.85
CA LEU A 263 -42.64 -40.81 -1.71
C LEU A 263 -44.00 -40.87 -2.44
N PRO A 264 -44.69 -39.73 -2.58
CA PRO A 264 -45.93 -39.67 -3.35
C PRO A 264 -45.65 -40.00 -4.82
N PRO A 265 -46.60 -40.66 -5.50
CA PRO A 265 -46.46 -41.00 -6.91
C PRO A 265 -46.32 -39.74 -7.78
N PRO A 266 -45.56 -39.81 -8.90
CA PRO A 266 -45.39 -38.68 -9.81
C PRO A 266 -46.74 -38.24 -10.39
N ARG A 267 -46.99 -36.93 -10.40
CA ARG A 267 -48.24 -36.33 -10.92
C ARG A 267 -48.42 -36.68 -12.40
N GLN A 268 -49.61 -37.13 -12.77
CA GLN A 268 -49.94 -37.60 -14.13
C GLN A 268 -50.32 -36.47 -15.09
N THR A 269 -50.62 -35.26 -14.59
CA THR A 269 -51.04 -34.10 -15.39
C THR A 269 -50.01 -32.97 -15.31
N MET A 270 -49.67 -32.36 -16.45
CA MET A 270 -48.75 -31.22 -16.55
C MET A 270 -49.52 -29.89 -16.42
N GLU A 271 -50.17 -29.66 -15.27
CA GLU A 271 -50.62 -28.31 -14.95
C GLU A 271 -49.41 -27.46 -14.50
N PRO A 272 -49.20 -26.26 -15.05
CA PRO A 272 -48.11 -25.40 -14.64
C PRO A 272 -48.30 -25.02 -13.16
N VAL A 273 -47.41 -25.51 -12.31
CA VAL A 273 -47.36 -25.10 -10.89
C VAL A 273 -46.89 -23.66 -10.87
N GLU A 274 -47.79 -22.74 -10.55
CA GLU A 274 -47.42 -21.35 -10.27
C GLU A 274 -46.66 -21.31 -8.95
N VAL A 275 -45.32 -21.27 -9.07
CA VAL A 275 -44.42 -21.13 -7.93
C VAL A 275 -44.26 -19.64 -7.66
N GLU A 276 -45.00 -19.12 -6.69
CA GLU A 276 -44.67 -17.82 -6.12
C GLU A 276 -43.50 -17.99 -5.16
N PHE A 277 -42.36 -17.39 -5.51
CA PHE A 277 -41.19 -17.39 -4.64
C PHE A 277 -41.54 -16.70 -3.32
N THR A 278 -41.38 -17.42 -2.20
CA THR A 278 -41.42 -16.83 -0.86
C THR A 278 -40.42 -15.68 -0.82
N ARG A 279 -40.93 -14.46 -0.60
CA ARG A 279 -40.08 -13.29 -0.41
C ARG A 279 -39.21 -13.51 0.82
N LEU A 280 -37.93 -13.20 0.65
CA LEU A 280 -36.91 -13.33 1.70
C LEU A 280 -37.33 -12.47 2.88
N GLN A 281 -37.63 -13.09 4.04
CA GLN A 281 -38.07 -12.38 5.25
C GLN A 281 -36.91 -11.79 6.05
N THR A 282 -35.67 -12.09 5.69
CA THR A 282 -34.48 -11.58 6.37
C THR A 282 -33.73 -10.65 5.43
N ASP A 283 -33.70 -9.37 5.77
CA ASP A 283 -32.92 -8.34 5.05
C ASP A 283 -31.40 -8.60 5.11
N THR A 284 -30.95 -9.53 5.95
CA THR A 284 -29.56 -9.97 6.03
C THR A 284 -29.36 -11.24 5.21
N LEU A 285 -28.73 -11.10 4.05
CA LEU A 285 -28.25 -12.20 3.21
C LEU A 285 -27.36 -13.16 4.01
N PRO A 286 -27.23 -14.44 3.60
CA PRO A 286 -26.25 -15.35 4.19
C PRO A 286 -24.87 -14.70 4.22
N ALA A 287 -24.13 -14.85 5.33
CA ALA A 287 -22.90 -14.10 5.65
C ALA A 287 -21.83 -14.02 4.53
N ARG A 288 -21.89 -14.94 3.56
CA ARG A 288 -21.00 -14.97 2.39
C ARG A 288 -21.30 -13.86 1.37
N GLU A 289 -22.56 -13.58 1.08
CA GLU A 289 -22.95 -12.55 0.10
C GLU A 289 -22.83 -11.14 0.69
N HIS A 290 -23.18 -10.97 1.97
CA HIS A 290 -23.02 -9.70 2.69
C HIS A 290 -21.56 -9.24 2.70
N ARG A 291 -20.62 -10.16 3.00
CA ARG A 291 -19.18 -9.88 3.02
C ARG A 291 -18.63 -9.50 1.64
N GLU A 292 -19.13 -10.12 0.57
CA GLU A 292 -18.73 -9.77 -0.79
C GLU A 292 -19.24 -8.39 -1.22
N ILE A 293 -20.44 -7.99 -0.77
CA ILE A 293 -20.98 -6.65 -1.00
C ILE A 293 -20.15 -5.60 -0.26
N GLU A 294 -19.82 -5.84 1.02
CA GLU A 294 -18.94 -4.97 1.80
C GLU A 294 -17.56 -4.80 1.14
N LEU A 295 -16.94 -5.90 0.69
CA LEU A 295 -15.65 -5.87 0.00
C LEU A 295 -15.70 -5.06 -1.32
N LYS A 296 -16.80 -5.16 -2.06
CA LYS A 296 -17.02 -4.37 -3.30
C LYS A 296 -17.20 -2.89 -2.99
N GLN A 297 -17.98 -2.56 -1.96
CA GLN A 297 -18.18 -1.19 -1.53
C GLN A 297 -16.86 -0.57 -1.04
N TYR A 298 -16.08 -1.31 -0.26
CA TYR A 298 -14.79 -0.86 0.24
C TYR A 298 -13.79 -0.58 -0.90
N LYS A 299 -13.71 -1.46 -1.91
CA LYS A 299 -12.87 -1.24 -3.09
C LYS A 299 -13.31 -0.04 -3.93
N LYS A 300 -14.63 0.12 -4.14
CA LYS A 300 -15.18 1.28 -4.86
C LYS A 300 -14.83 2.59 -4.15
N GLN A 301 -14.94 2.62 -2.82
CA GLN A 301 -14.60 3.78 -2.01
C GLN A 301 -13.09 4.09 -2.04
N GLN A 302 -12.21 3.07 -2.11
CA GLN A 302 -10.78 3.30 -2.33
C GLN A 302 -10.46 3.85 -3.72
N GLN A 303 -11.13 3.34 -4.76
CA GLN A 303 -10.97 3.83 -6.13
C GLN A 303 -11.41 5.29 -6.24
N GLU A 304 -12.55 5.65 -5.64
CA GLU A 304 -13.08 7.02 -5.60
C GLU A 304 -12.18 7.96 -4.80
N ARG A 305 -11.62 7.51 -3.66
CA ARG A 305 -10.61 8.25 -2.89
C ARG A 305 -9.32 8.47 -3.67
N ALA A 306 -8.90 7.50 -4.50
CA ALA A 306 -7.73 7.64 -5.36
C ALA A 306 -7.99 8.57 -6.56
N SER A 307 -9.20 8.56 -7.13
CA SER A 307 -9.59 9.45 -8.23
C SER A 307 -9.91 10.88 -7.80
N ALA A 308 -10.31 11.10 -6.54
CA ALA A 308 -10.52 12.42 -5.96
C ALA A 308 -9.21 13.12 -5.51
N GLY A 309 -8.06 12.57 -5.87
CA GLY A 309 -6.72 13.07 -5.51
C GLY A 309 -6.28 14.31 -6.28
N THR A 310 -7.06 15.40 -6.24
CA THR A 310 -6.56 16.77 -6.53
C THR A 310 -6.46 17.65 -5.29
N ASP A 311 -6.98 17.21 -4.13
CA ASP A 311 -6.80 17.91 -2.87
C ASP A 311 -5.98 17.04 -1.90
N ALA A 312 -4.70 17.34 -1.78
CA ALA A 312 -3.79 16.82 -0.76
C ALA A 312 -4.17 17.38 0.63
N VAL A 313 -5.39 17.13 1.07
CA VAL A 313 -5.83 17.34 2.44
C VAL A 313 -5.32 16.14 3.23
N ASP A 314 -4.22 16.36 3.94
CA ASP A 314 -3.55 15.41 4.82
C ASP A 314 -4.58 14.67 5.69
N VAL A 315 -4.36 13.38 5.95
CA VAL A 315 -5.30 12.53 6.73
C VAL A 315 -5.59 13.15 8.10
N ALA A 316 -4.65 13.94 8.63
CA ALA A 316 -4.78 14.71 9.85
C ALA A 316 -5.89 15.78 9.80
N GLU A 317 -6.16 16.42 8.66
CA GLU A 317 -7.19 17.46 8.53
C GLU A 317 -8.62 16.91 8.50
N ARG A 318 -8.79 15.58 8.57
CA ARG A 318 -10.10 14.91 8.66
C ARG A 318 -10.60 14.75 10.09
N GLN A 319 -9.76 15.01 11.10
CA GLN A 319 -10.17 14.92 12.50
C GLN A 319 -10.43 16.33 13.08
N PRO A 320 -11.58 16.56 13.73
CA PRO A 320 -11.92 17.86 14.30
C PRO A 320 -10.94 18.27 15.42
N VAL A 321 -10.40 17.30 16.17
CA VAL A 321 -9.40 17.53 17.22
C VAL A 321 -8.11 18.14 16.66
N PHE A 322 -7.61 17.62 15.54
CA PHE A 322 -6.40 18.13 14.90
C PHE A 322 -6.59 19.55 14.36
N LEU A 323 -7.75 19.85 13.77
CA LEU A 323 -8.06 21.21 13.28
C LEU A 323 -8.18 22.22 14.42
N LYS A 324 -8.68 21.80 15.59
CA LYS A 324 -8.69 22.62 16.81
C LYS A 324 -7.26 22.95 17.26
N ASP A 325 -6.39 21.95 17.33
CA ASP A 325 -4.99 22.14 17.76
C ASP A 325 -4.22 22.99 16.73
N LYS A 326 -4.44 22.78 15.42
CA LYS A 326 -3.91 23.60 14.33
C LYS A 326 -4.36 25.07 14.44
N GLY A 327 -5.65 25.29 14.73
CA GLY A 327 -6.19 26.63 14.99
C GLY A 327 -5.53 27.30 16.21
N SER A 328 -5.28 26.54 17.27
CA SER A 328 -4.60 27.05 18.48
C SER A 328 -3.13 27.43 18.22
N ALA A 329 -2.42 26.64 17.41
CA ALA A 329 -1.06 26.95 16.99
C ALA A 329 -1.00 28.22 16.13
N LEU A 330 -1.93 28.37 15.19
CA LEU A 330 -2.02 29.58 14.35
C LEU A 330 -2.39 30.83 15.17
N PHE A 331 -3.23 30.67 16.19
CA PHE A 331 -3.56 31.74 17.13
C PHE A 331 -2.33 32.18 17.94
N ALA A 332 -1.53 31.23 18.43
CA ALA A 332 -0.28 31.50 19.14
C ALA A 332 0.76 32.21 18.24
N GLN A 333 0.76 31.91 16.94
CA GLN A 333 1.60 32.58 15.94
C GLN A 333 1.10 33.97 15.53
N GLY A 334 -0.04 34.42 16.06
CA GLY A 334 -0.66 35.72 15.70
C GLY A 334 -1.36 35.72 14.34
N ASN A 335 -1.50 34.57 13.67
CA ASN A 335 -2.22 34.45 12.41
C ASN A 335 -3.71 34.15 12.65
N PHE A 336 -4.45 35.19 13.03
CA PHE A 336 -5.87 35.06 13.39
C PHE A 336 -6.77 34.68 12.20
N ARG A 337 -6.46 35.15 10.98
CA ARG A 337 -7.24 34.80 9.77
C ARG A 337 -7.11 33.30 9.43
N GLY A 338 -5.90 32.76 9.51
CA GLY A 338 -5.67 31.32 9.32
C GLY A 338 -6.35 30.48 10.40
N ALA A 339 -6.29 30.93 11.65
CA ALA A 339 -6.96 30.27 12.77
C ALA A 339 -8.49 30.21 12.59
N VAL A 340 -9.13 31.29 12.13
CA VAL A 340 -10.58 31.31 11.82
C VAL A 340 -10.95 30.27 10.77
N ASN A 341 -10.13 30.09 9.73
CA ASN A 341 -10.39 29.07 8.71
C ASN A 341 -10.28 27.65 9.30
N ALA A 342 -9.23 27.38 10.07
CA ALA A 342 -9.04 26.09 10.74
C ALA A 342 -10.20 25.75 11.71
N TYR A 343 -10.63 26.69 12.55
CA TYR A 343 -11.77 26.49 13.45
C TYR A 343 -13.10 26.36 12.70
N SER A 344 -13.29 27.11 11.59
CA SER A 344 -14.50 26.98 10.78
C SER A 344 -14.58 25.63 10.08
N ARG A 345 -13.44 25.08 9.64
CA ARG A 345 -13.38 23.73 9.10
C ARG A 345 -13.63 22.67 10.18
N ALA A 346 -13.11 22.87 11.39
CA ALA A 346 -13.40 21.99 12.53
C ALA A 346 -14.90 21.92 12.82
N LEU A 347 -15.60 23.06 12.81
CA LEU A 347 -17.04 23.16 13.04
C LEU A 347 -17.90 22.59 11.90
N GLN A 348 -17.37 22.53 10.68
CA GLN A 348 -18.03 21.84 9.57
C GLN A 348 -17.99 20.32 9.72
N LEU A 349 -16.96 19.79 10.39
CA LEU A 349 -16.84 18.36 10.66
C LEU A 349 -17.61 17.96 11.92
N ASP A 350 -17.49 18.76 12.99
CA ASP A 350 -18.18 18.54 14.25
C ASP A 350 -18.78 19.86 14.77
N PRO A 351 -20.10 20.05 14.57
CA PRO A 351 -20.82 21.22 15.07
C PRO A 351 -20.97 21.29 16.59
N GLU A 352 -20.80 20.17 17.33
CA GLU A 352 -21.02 20.12 18.78
C GLU A 352 -19.81 20.60 19.59
N GLN A 353 -18.68 20.90 18.94
CA GLN A 353 -17.48 21.34 19.62
C GLN A 353 -17.55 22.83 20.05
N LEU A 354 -18.08 23.10 21.25
CA LEU A 354 -18.20 24.45 21.83
C LEU A 354 -16.86 25.21 21.92
N HIS A 355 -15.75 24.51 22.17
CA HIS A 355 -14.42 25.13 22.30
C HIS A 355 -13.96 25.80 20.99
N CYS A 356 -14.26 25.21 19.83
CA CYS A 356 -13.94 25.79 18.53
C CYS A 356 -14.77 27.05 18.26
N LEU A 357 -16.03 27.11 18.71
CA LEU A 357 -16.86 28.31 18.62
C LEU A 357 -16.30 29.46 19.45
N SER A 358 -15.97 29.19 20.72
CA SER A 358 -15.38 30.19 21.63
C SER A 358 -14.04 30.71 21.10
N ASN A 359 -13.16 29.82 20.64
CA ASN A 359 -11.85 30.22 20.11
C ASN A 359 -11.96 30.97 18.78
N ARG A 360 -12.93 30.63 17.92
CA ARG A 360 -13.23 31.39 16.71
C ARG A 360 -13.73 32.79 17.03
N ALA A 361 -14.62 32.93 18.02
CA ALA A 361 -15.08 34.25 18.49
C ALA A 361 -13.91 35.09 19.03
N ALA A 362 -13.01 34.47 19.82
CA ALA A 362 -11.79 35.13 20.28
C ALA A 362 -10.88 35.58 19.13
N CYS A 363 -10.77 34.80 18.03
CA CYS A 363 -10.04 35.22 16.84
C CYS A 363 -10.65 36.46 16.19
N TRP A 364 -11.98 36.53 16.10
CA TRP A 364 -12.68 37.71 15.56
C TRP A 364 -12.48 38.94 16.44
N LEU A 365 -12.55 38.80 17.76
CA LEU A 365 -12.24 39.88 18.71
C LEU A 365 -10.81 40.40 18.57
N LYS A 366 -9.85 39.55 18.18
CA LYS A 366 -8.47 39.96 17.89
C LYS A 366 -8.30 40.60 16.52
N LEU A 367 -9.22 40.35 15.59
CA LEU A 367 -9.21 40.93 14.24
C LEU A 367 -9.92 42.28 14.16
N GLY A 368 -10.84 42.59 15.10
CA GLY A 368 -11.54 43.88 15.20
C GLY A 368 -13.04 43.72 15.29
#